data_AF-A0A7W1W105-F1
#
_entry.id   AF-A0A7W1W105-F1
#
_cell.length_a   1.000
_cell.length_b   1.000
_cell.length_c   1.000
_cell.angle_alpha   90.00
_cell.angle_beta   90.00
_cell.angle_gamma   90.00
#
_symmetry.space_group_name_H-M   'P 1'
#
loop_
_entity.id
_entity.type
_entity.pdbx_description
1 polymer ?
#
loop_
_entity_poly.entity_id
_entity_poly.type
_entity_poly.pdbx_seq_one_letter_code
_entity_poly.pdbx_strand_id
1 'polypeptide(L)'
;MPNADTIIILLLCCGSGAYIFFQKGIYLKKIVFATSLILLSVNYYVNRDFYPALLGYQAESQVAHFMKRNNIPADQIVFVGDVQSVADIILHRVTSIVPVDSVTASKVANKYVFASPEGQKKIDSVGLKYAVIAEFEDFPVTRLTGKFINRKTRFKEVRQKFLLKTGPVEIRPPAVDVTIR
;
A
#
# COMPACT_ATOMS: atom_id res chain seq x y z
N MET A 1 -7.25 9.52 8.78
CA MET A 1 -8.46 10.38 8.77
C MET A 1 -8.24 11.46 7.72
N PRO A 2 -9.27 11.99 7.06
CA PRO A 2 -9.05 13.10 6.12
C PRO A 2 -8.41 14.27 6.84
N ASN A 3 -7.50 14.96 6.18
CA ASN A 3 -6.86 16.13 6.76
C ASN A 3 -7.88 17.25 6.97
N ALA A 4 -7.68 18.09 7.99
CA ALA A 4 -8.65 19.13 8.37
C ALA A 4 -8.86 20.16 7.24
N ASP A 5 -7.78 20.49 6.52
CA ASP A 5 -7.81 21.32 5.32
C ASP A 5 -8.67 20.73 4.21
N THR A 6 -8.62 19.41 3.99
CA THR A 6 -9.48 18.74 3.01
C THR A 6 -10.95 18.91 3.38
N ILE A 7 -11.30 18.77 4.66
CA ILE A 7 -12.68 18.95 5.13
C ILE A 7 -13.16 20.38 4.90
N ILE A 8 -12.32 21.37 5.22
CA ILE A 8 -12.64 22.80 5.03
C ILE A 8 -12.85 23.10 3.54
N ILE A 9 -11.95 22.64 2.67
CA ILE A 9 -12.06 22.85 1.21
C ILE A 9 -13.32 22.19 0.66
N LEU A 10 -13.62 20.95 1.09
CA LEU A 10 -14.84 20.25 0.67
C LEU A 10 -16.10 21.00 1.11
N LEU A 11 -16.16 21.48 2.36
CA LEU A 11 -17.32 22.22 2.86
C LEU A 11 -17.48 23.57 2.15
N LEU A 12 -16.38 24.28 1.92
CA LEU A 12 -16.40 25.57 1.24
C LEU A 12 -16.83 25.42 -0.21
N CYS A 13 -16.31 24.42 -0.92
CA CYS A 13 -16.72 24.15 -2.29
C CYS A 13 -18.16 23.61 -2.37
N CYS A 14 -18.53 22.60 -1.59
CA CYS A 14 -19.91 22.10 -1.57
C CYS A 14 -20.91 23.19 -1.19
N GLY A 15 -20.58 24.03 -0.19
CA GLY A 15 -21.39 25.17 0.22
C GLY A 15 -21.52 26.23 -0.89
N SER A 16 -20.42 26.56 -1.57
CA SER A 16 -20.42 27.50 -2.71
C SER A 16 -21.21 26.96 -3.89
N GLY A 17 -21.08 25.67 -4.20
CA GLY A 17 -21.84 24.99 -5.24
C GLY A 17 -23.33 24.98 -4.95
N ALA A 18 -23.72 24.66 -3.71
CA ALA A 18 -25.11 24.72 -3.26
C ALA A 18 -25.66 26.15 -3.30
N TYR A 19 -24.88 27.13 -2.83
CA TYR A 19 -25.27 28.55 -2.86
C TYR A 19 -25.55 29.04 -4.29
N ILE A 20 -24.66 28.73 -5.25
CA ILE A 20 -24.84 29.06 -6.67
C ILE A 20 -26.08 28.35 -7.24
N PHE A 21 -26.35 27.12 -6.82
CA PHE A 21 -27.53 26.37 -7.26
C PHE A 21 -28.85 27.04 -6.83
N PHE A 22 -28.91 27.55 -5.60
CA PHE A 22 -30.10 28.20 -5.02
C PHE A 22 -30.29 29.68 -5.43
N GLN A 23 -29.27 30.38 -5.95
CA GLN A 23 -29.43 31.76 -6.44
C GLN A 23 -30.43 31.84 -7.62
N LYS A 24 -31.16 32.94 -7.82
CA LYS A 24 -32.01 33.12 -9.02
C LYS A 24 -31.15 33.66 -10.19
N GLY A 25 -31.20 33.03 -11.38
CA GLY A 25 -30.36 33.43 -12.53
C GLY A 25 -30.26 32.39 -13.66
N ILE A 26 -29.40 32.65 -14.65
CA ILE A 26 -29.21 31.85 -15.88
C ILE A 26 -28.86 30.38 -15.54
N TYR A 27 -29.77 29.47 -15.88
CA TYR A 27 -29.68 28.03 -15.56
C TYR A 27 -28.38 27.35 -16.02
N LEU A 28 -27.84 27.78 -17.17
CA LEU A 28 -26.62 27.20 -17.74
C LEU A 28 -25.39 27.42 -16.84
N LYS A 29 -25.26 28.62 -16.25
CA LYS A 29 -24.17 28.92 -15.31
C LYS A 29 -24.31 28.09 -14.04
N LYS A 30 -25.53 27.87 -13.55
CA LYS A 30 -25.75 27.05 -12.35
C LYS A 30 -25.33 25.60 -12.54
N ILE A 31 -25.80 24.98 -13.62
CA ILE A 31 -25.53 23.57 -13.88
C ILE A 31 -24.03 23.38 -14.09
N VAL A 32 -23.40 24.19 -14.95
CA VAL A 32 -21.96 24.04 -15.23
C VAL A 32 -21.13 24.34 -13.98
N PHE A 33 -21.28 25.52 -13.36
CA PHE A 33 -20.43 25.87 -12.22
C PHE A 33 -20.68 25.01 -10.99
N ALA A 34 -21.94 24.73 -10.61
CA ALA A 34 -22.18 23.90 -9.43
C ALA A 34 -21.69 22.47 -9.64
N THR A 35 -21.94 21.86 -10.81
CA THR A 35 -21.46 20.48 -11.07
C THR A 35 -19.94 20.42 -11.18
N SER A 36 -19.30 21.36 -11.87
CA SER A 36 -17.83 21.43 -11.94
C SER A 36 -17.22 21.59 -10.56
N LEU A 37 -17.80 22.42 -9.69
CA LEU A 37 -17.25 22.68 -8.37
C LEU A 37 -17.38 21.46 -7.44
N ILE A 38 -18.51 20.73 -7.51
CA ILE A 38 -18.65 19.44 -6.83
C ILE A 38 -17.66 18.41 -7.38
N LEU A 39 -17.55 18.30 -8.71
CA LEU A 39 -16.65 17.34 -9.35
C LEU A 39 -15.17 17.60 -9.02
N LEU A 40 -14.76 18.88 -8.97
CA LEU A 40 -13.42 19.29 -8.53
C LEU A 40 -13.19 18.95 -7.06
N SER A 41 -14.19 19.17 -6.20
CA SER A 41 -14.12 18.86 -4.77
C SER A 41 -13.92 17.37 -4.53
N VAL A 42 -14.72 16.54 -5.20
CA VAL A 42 -14.60 15.08 -5.13
C VAL A 42 -13.25 14.62 -5.67
N ASN A 43 -12.81 15.12 -6.83
CA ASN A 43 -11.51 14.77 -7.39
C ASN A 43 -10.35 15.18 -6.46
N TYR A 44 -10.44 16.34 -5.82
CA TYR A 44 -9.45 16.79 -4.85
C TYR A 44 -9.33 15.81 -3.68
N TYR A 45 -10.45 15.45 -3.06
CA TYR A 45 -10.48 14.48 -1.98
C TYR A 45 -9.94 13.11 -2.40
N VAL A 46 -10.36 12.63 -3.58
CA VAL A 46 -9.93 11.33 -4.08
C VAL A 46 -8.42 11.30 -4.30
N ASN A 47 -7.85 12.35 -4.91
CA ASN A 47 -6.42 12.40 -5.18
C ASN A 47 -5.55 12.64 -3.95
N ARG A 48 -6.02 13.47 -3.00
CA ARG A 48 -5.23 13.86 -1.84
C ARG A 48 -5.31 12.87 -0.69
N ASP A 49 -6.50 12.39 -0.35
CA ASP A 49 -6.71 11.60 0.87
C ASP A 49 -7.02 10.13 0.55
N PHE A 50 -7.84 9.86 -0.48
CA PHE A 50 -8.24 8.49 -0.80
C PHE A 50 -7.13 7.67 -1.45
N TYR A 51 -6.49 8.16 -2.53
CA TYR A 51 -5.46 7.39 -3.23
C TYR A 51 -4.22 7.12 -2.37
N PRO A 52 -3.65 8.09 -1.62
CA PRO A 52 -2.53 7.79 -0.75
C PRO A 52 -2.86 6.75 0.33
N ALA A 53 -4.06 6.82 0.90
CA ALA A 53 -4.53 5.80 1.84
C ALA A 53 -4.73 4.43 1.18
N LEU A 54 -5.17 4.39 -0.08
CA LEU A 54 -5.35 3.16 -0.85
C LEU A 54 -4.02 2.50 -1.20
N LEU A 55 -3.02 3.28 -1.62
CA LEU A 55 -1.66 2.79 -1.92
C LEU A 55 -0.93 2.25 -0.69
N GLY A 56 -1.41 2.56 0.52
CA GLY A 56 -1.00 1.90 1.76
C GLY A 56 -1.22 0.39 1.77
N TYR A 57 -2.17 -0.11 0.97
CA TYR A 57 -2.52 -1.53 0.86
C TYR A 57 -1.84 -2.23 -0.31
N GLN A 58 -0.85 -1.60 -0.95
CA GLN A 58 -0.03 -2.25 -1.96
C GLN A 58 1.27 -2.69 -1.30
N ALA A 59 1.30 -3.93 -0.81
CA ALA A 59 2.42 -4.42 0.01
C ALA A 59 3.77 -4.31 -0.69
N GLU A 60 3.77 -4.43 -2.01
CA GLU A 60 4.92 -4.24 -2.90
C GLU A 60 5.62 -2.88 -2.75
N SER A 61 4.85 -1.78 -2.86
CA SER A 61 5.42 -0.44 -2.76
C SER A 61 5.83 -0.16 -1.32
N GLN A 62 5.06 -0.66 -0.36
CA GLN A 62 5.37 -0.52 1.07
C GLN A 62 6.67 -1.20 1.46
N VAL A 63 6.94 -2.42 0.98
CA VAL A 63 8.19 -3.12 1.27
C VAL A 63 9.38 -2.41 0.64
N ALA A 64 9.26 -1.90 -0.59
CA ALA A 64 10.33 -1.16 -1.24
C ALA A 64 10.64 0.16 -0.51
N HIS A 65 9.61 0.90 -0.08
CA HIS A 65 9.78 2.09 0.76
C HIS A 65 10.36 1.76 2.14
N PHE A 66 9.97 0.63 2.74
CA PHE A 66 10.54 0.16 3.99
C PHE A 66 12.04 -0.16 3.85
N MET A 67 12.43 -0.88 2.80
CA MET A 67 13.84 -1.17 2.52
C MET A 67 14.66 0.10 2.32
N LYS A 68 14.16 1.05 1.51
CA LYS A 68 14.84 2.32 1.26
C LYS A 68 15.02 3.14 2.55
N ARG A 69 14.01 3.16 3.43
CA ARG A 69 14.09 3.85 4.73
C ARG A 69 15.08 3.20 5.70
N ASN A 70 15.20 1.87 5.66
CA ASN A 70 16.09 1.10 6.54
C ASN A 70 17.47 0.82 5.92
N ASN A 71 17.80 1.42 4.78
CA ASN A 71 19.04 1.20 4.05
C ASN A 71 19.32 -0.30 3.76
N ILE A 72 18.26 -1.08 3.51
CA ILE A 72 18.38 -2.48 3.11
C ILE A 72 18.74 -2.51 1.62
N PRO A 73 19.85 -3.14 1.24
CA PRO A 73 20.31 -3.11 -0.14
C PRO A 73 19.48 -4.06 -1.03
N ALA A 74 19.20 -3.61 -2.25
CA ALA A 74 18.26 -4.26 -3.17
C ALA A 74 18.78 -5.58 -3.79
N ASP A 75 20.08 -5.88 -3.68
CA ASP A 75 20.65 -7.20 -4.03
C ASP A 75 20.29 -8.29 -3.04
N GLN A 76 19.97 -7.93 -1.79
CA GLN A 76 19.74 -8.89 -0.73
C GLN A 76 18.27 -9.33 -0.64
N ILE A 77 17.37 -8.78 -1.46
CA ILE A 77 15.96 -9.19 -1.48
C ILE A 77 15.66 -10.24 -2.54
N VAL A 78 14.83 -11.21 -2.14
CA VAL A 78 14.23 -12.22 -3.00
C VAL A 78 12.71 -12.18 -2.82
N PHE A 79 11.99 -12.14 -3.92
CA PHE A 79 10.54 -12.21 -3.95
C PHE A 79 10.09 -13.65 -4.23
N VAL A 80 9.19 -14.17 -3.40
CA VAL A 80 8.69 -15.54 -3.52
C VAL A 80 7.26 -15.54 -4.05
N GLY A 81 7.07 -16.14 -5.22
CA GLY A 81 5.75 -16.42 -5.81
C GLY A 81 5.10 -15.31 -6.63
N ASP A 82 5.47 -14.05 -6.39
CA ASP A 82 4.89 -12.90 -7.09
C ASP A 82 5.96 -12.11 -7.87
N VAL A 83 5.59 -11.66 -9.07
CA VAL A 83 6.35 -10.66 -9.84
C VAL A 83 6.04 -9.28 -9.27
N GLN A 84 7.07 -8.48 -9.01
CA GLN A 84 6.93 -7.21 -8.30
C GLN A 84 7.61 -6.07 -9.08
N SER A 85 6.92 -5.58 -10.10
CA SER A 85 7.41 -4.52 -11.00
C SER A 85 7.52 -3.12 -10.38
N VAL A 86 6.67 -2.77 -9.41
CA VAL A 86 6.71 -1.49 -8.70
C VAL A 86 7.87 -1.45 -7.71
N ALA A 87 8.17 -2.56 -7.04
CA ALA A 87 9.32 -2.65 -6.14
C ALA A 87 10.63 -2.41 -6.91
N ASP A 88 10.75 -2.99 -8.11
CA ASP A 88 11.92 -2.80 -8.98
C ASP A 88 12.15 -1.34 -9.35
N ILE A 89 11.08 -0.60 -9.65
CA ILE A 89 11.14 0.82 -9.98
C ILE A 89 11.61 1.64 -8.77
N ILE A 90 11.04 1.39 -7.58
CA ILE A 90 11.38 2.15 -6.36
C ILE A 90 12.82 1.86 -5.93
N LEU A 91 13.26 0.60 -6.03
CA LEU A 91 14.60 0.14 -5.68
C LEU A 91 15.63 0.39 -6.78
N HIS A 92 15.21 0.89 -7.95
CA HIS A 92 16.04 1.14 -9.14
C HIS A 92 16.84 -0.10 -9.57
N ARG A 93 16.25 -1.29 -9.43
CA ARG A 93 16.91 -2.56 -9.72
C ARG A 93 15.90 -3.67 -9.96
N VAL A 94 16.20 -4.55 -10.91
CA VAL A 94 15.45 -5.80 -11.10
C VAL A 94 15.70 -6.73 -9.91
N THR A 95 14.64 -7.06 -9.17
CA THR A 95 14.72 -7.91 -8.00
C THR A 95 14.67 -9.39 -8.36
N SER A 96 15.27 -10.23 -7.52
CA SER A 96 15.31 -11.68 -7.77
C SER A 96 13.97 -12.31 -7.44
N ILE A 97 13.37 -13.02 -8.40
CA ILE A 97 12.09 -13.72 -8.21
C ILE A 97 12.33 -15.23 -8.14
N VAL A 98 11.73 -15.87 -7.15
CA VAL A 98 11.76 -17.32 -6.98
C VAL A 98 10.30 -17.83 -6.95
N PRO A 99 9.90 -18.71 -7.87
CA PRO A 99 8.58 -19.34 -7.82
C PRO A 99 8.40 -20.12 -6.52
N VAL A 100 7.18 -20.11 -5.95
CA VAL A 100 6.88 -20.80 -4.67
C VAL A 100 7.33 -22.26 -4.71
N ASP A 101 7.03 -22.98 -5.78
CA ASP A 101 7.38 -24.41 -5.91
C ASP A 101 8.88 -24.68 -6.02
N SER A 102 9.64 -23.66 -6.44
CA SER A 102 11.09 -23.72 -6.67
C SER A 102 11.92 -23.15 -5.53
N VAL A 103 11.30 -22.85 -4.38
CA VAL A 103 11.98 -22.39 -3.16
C VAL A 103 12.86 -23.51 -2.63
N THR A 104 14.16 -23.25 -2.55
CA THR A 104 15.16 -24.12 -1.94
C THR A 104 16.01 -23.32 -0.97
N ALA A 105 16.57 -23.97 0.06
CA ALA A 105 17.35 -23.30 1.10
C ALA A 105 18.46 -22.41 0.51
N SER A 106 19.17 -22.90 -0.49
CA SER A 106 20.29 -22.17 -1.13
C SER A 106 19.87 -20.88 -1.83
N LYS A 107 18.63 -20.80 -2.36
CA LYS A 107 18.16 -19.59 -3.07
C LYS A 107 17.77 -18.47 -2.11
N VAL A 108 17.26 -18.85 -0.93
CA VAL A 108 16.69 -17.93 0.04
C VAL A 108 17.52 -17.74 1.30
N ALA A 109 18.60 -18.48 1.52
CA ALA A 109 19.45 -18.38 2.71
C ALA A 109 20.24 -17.05 2.76
N ASN A 110 20.39 -16.50 3.98
CA ASN A 110 21.11 -15.25 4.27
C ASN A 110 20.61 -14.04 3.46
N LYS A 111 19.31 -13.99 3.17
CA LYS A 111 18.67 -12.94 2.36
C LYS A 111 17.41 -12.42 3.03
N TYR A 112 16.99 -11.24 2.59
CA TYR A 112 15.65 -10.75 2.84
C TYR A 112 14.70 -11.41 1.85
N VAL A 113 13.61 -11.97 2.36
CA VAL A 113 12.65 -12.72 1.57
C VAL A 113 11.29 -12.08 1.75
N PHE A 114 10.74 -11.55 0.67
CA PHE A 114 9.37 -11.07 0.66
C PHE A 114 8.45 -12.19 0.15
N ALA A 115 7.52 -12.62 1.01
CA ALA A 115 6.70 -13.79 0.74
C ALA A 115 5.24 -13.57 1.14
N SER A 116 4.35 -14.20 0.39
CA SER A 116 2.97 -14.44 0.81
C SER A 116 2.92 -15.52 1.90
N PRO A 117 1.77 -15.76 2.55
CA PRO A 117 1.62 -16.82 3.54
C PRO A 117 1.91 -18.22 2.95
N GLU A 118 1.69 -18.41 1.65
CA GLU A 118 2.04 -19.64 0.92
C GLU A 118 3.56 -19.78 0.77
N GLY A 119 4.25 -18.70 0.40
CA GLY A 119 5.71 -18.65 0.34
C GLY A 119 6.36 -18.89 1.70
N GLN A 120 5.79 -18.33 2.77
CA GLN A 120 6.24 -18.56 4.14
C GLN A 120 6.15 -20.04 4.53
N LYS A 121 4.99 -20.68 4.31
CA LYS A 121 4.82 -22.12 4.56
C LYS A 121 5.83 -22.98 3.79
N LYS A 122 6.19 -22.55 2.58
CA LYS A 122 7.22 -23.25 1.80
C LYS A 122 8.60 -23.10 2.43
N ILE A 123 8.95 -21.92 2.93
CA ILE A 123 10.21 -21.69 3.65
C ILE A 123 10.26 -22.55 4.92
N ASP A 124 9.14 -22.63 5.66
CA ASP A 124 9.00 -23.53 6.82
C ASP A 124 9.24 -24.99 6.44
N SER A 125 8.66 -25.45 5.32
CA SER A 125 8.81 -26.83 4.84
C SER A 125 10.24 -27.22 4.46
N VAL A 126 11.07 -26.23 4.13
CA VAL A 126 12.49 -26.41 3.79
C VAL A 126 13.38 -26.35 5.04
N GLY A 127 12.79 -26.14 6.24
CA GLY A 127 13.50 -26.17 7.53
C GLY A 127 14.40 -24.97 7.77
N LEU A 128 14.19 -23.87 7.05
CA LEU A 128 15.03 -22.68 7.15
C LEU A 128 14.55 -21.79 8.29
N LYS A 129 15.44 -21.41 9.21
CA LYS A 129 15.12 -20.42 10.24
C LYS A 129 15.08 -19.01 9.65
N TYR A 130 14.09 -18.24 10.05
CA TYR A 130 13.95 -16.84 9.68
C TYR A 130 13.38 -16.00 10.83
N ALA A 131 13.58 -14.68 10.75
CA ALA A 131 12.89 -13.70 11.58
C ALA A 131 11.94 -12.86 10.71
N VAL A 132 10.74 -12.56 11.22
CA VAL A 132 9.82 -11.61 10.59
C VAL A 132 10.31 -10.21 10.92
N ILE A 133 10.65 -9.42 9.91
CA ILE A 133 11.13 -8.04 10.05
C ILE A 133 9.97 -7.06 9.99
N ALA A 134 9.01 -7.30 9.09
CA ALA A 134 7.85 -6.45 8.90
C ALA A 134 6.70 -7.23 8.25
N GLU A 135 5.47 -6.80 8.54
CA GLU A 135 4.23 -7.31 7.96
C GLU A 135 3.56 -6.19 7.15
N PHE A 136 2.94 -6.58 6.03
CA PHE A 136 2.31 -5.65 5.10
C PHE A 136 0.95 -6.17 4.66
N GLU A 137 -0.01 -5.26 4.55
CA GLU A 137 -1.32 -5.55 3.98
C GLU A 137 -1.26 -5.38 2.46
N ASP A 138 -1.75 -6.38 1.74
CA ASP A 138 -1.82 -6.44 0.28
C ASP A 138 -3.28 -6.55 -0.19
N PHE A 139 -3.69 -5.63 -1.04
CA PHE A 139 -4.98 -5.61 -1.69
C PHE A 139 -4.81 -5.15 -3.15
N PRO A 140 -5.42 -5.84 -4.13
CA PRO A 140 -5.39 -5.41 -5.51
C PRO A 140 -6.21 -4.13 -5.69
N VAL A 141 -5.55 -2.97 -5.52
CA VAL A 141 -6.17 -1.64 -5.55
C VAL A 141 -6.88 -1.31 -6.86
N THR A 142 -6.54 -1.99 -7.96
CA THR A 142 -7.21 -1.89 -9.26
C THR A 142 -8.62 -2.50 -9.27
N ARG A 143 -8.94 -3.35 -8.27
CA ARG A 143 -10.23 -4.04 -8.12
C ARG A 143 -10.91 -3.63 -6.81
N LEU A 144 -11.16 -2.33 -6.65
CA LEU A 144 -11.89 -1.78 -5.51
C LEU A 144 -13.26 -2.45 -5.35
N THR A 145 -13.50 -3.04 -4.18
CA THR A 145 -14.79 -3.63 -3.80
C THR A 145 -15.45 -2.81 -2.69
N GLY A 146 -16.78 -2.80 -2.65
CA GLY A 146 -17.52 -2.14 -1.55
C GLY A 146 -17.17 -2.71 -0.17
N LYS A 147 -16.81 -4.00 -0.11
CA LYS A 147 -16.34 -4.67 1.12
C LYS A 147 -15.01 -4.13 1.63
N PHE A 148 -14.08 -3.78 0.73
CA PHE A 148 -12.79 -3.18 1.09
C PHE A 148 -12.95 -1.73 1.59
N ILE A 149 -13.81 -0.95 0.92
CA ILE A 149 -14.07 0.45 1.29
C ILE A 149 -14.62 0.52 2.72
N ASN A 150 -15.55 -0.37 3.05
CA ASN A 150 -16.11 -0.45 4.41
C ASN A 150 -15.05 -0.93 5.42
N ARG A 151 -14.66 -0.03 6.32
CA ARG A 151 -13.66 -0.28 7.37
C ARG A 151 -13.96 -1.52 8.23
N LYS A 152 -15.24 -1.85 8.45
CA LYS A 152 -15.65 -3.02 9.25
C LYS A 152 -15.45 -4.34 8.53
N THR A 153 -15.37 -4.36 7.20
CA THR A 153 -15.21 -5.59 6.41
C THR A 153 -13.86 -5.67 5.70
N ARG A 154 -13.11 -4.57 5.65
CA ARG A 154 -11.81 -4.45 4.99
C ARG A 154 -10.82 -5.54 5.37
N PHE A 155 -10.73 -5.86 6.66
CA PHE A 155 -9.77 -6.85 7.17
C PHE A 155 -9.95 -8.25 6.56
N LYS A 156 -11.13 -8.56 5.99
CA LYS A 156 -11.39 -9.85 5.32
C LYS A 156 -10.94 -9.89 3.87
N GLU A 157 -10.72 -8.73 3.27
CA GLU A 157 -10.37 -8.60 1.84
C GLU A 157 -8.86 -8.38 1.64
N VAL A 158 -8.15 -7.94 2.68
CA VAL A 158 -6.69 -7.76 2.66
C VAL A 158 -5.97 -9.09 2.88
N ARG A 159 -4.88 -9.29 2.16
CA ARG A 159 -3.95 -10.40 2.34
C ARG A 159 -2.75 -9.91 3.12
N GLN A 160 -2.15 -10.76 3.94
CA GLN A 160 -0.91 -10.41 4.63
C GLN A 160 0.29 -10.86 3.78
N LYS A 161 1.33 -10.03 3.72
CA LYS A 161 2.64 -10.37 3.16
C LYS A 161 3.72 -10.02 4.16
N PHE A 162 4.80 -10.78 4.12
CA PHE A 162 5.84 -10.71 5.14
C PHE A 162 7.19 -10.40 4.50
N LEU A 163 7.97 -9.56 5.17
CA LEU A 163 9.40 -9.43 4.92
C LEU A 163 10.14 -10.24 5.98
N LEU A 164 10.77 -11.31 5.54
CA LEU A 164 11.51 -12.26 6.37
C LEU A 164 13.00 -12.03 6.19
N LYS A 165 13.79 -12.31 7.21
CA LYS A 165 15.25 -12.40 7.11
C LYS A 165 15.69 -13.80 7.46
N THR A 166 16.33 -14.47 6.52
CA THR A 166 16.80 -15.85 6.68
C THR A 166 18.26 -15.88 7.12
N GLY A 167 18.66 -16.90 7.89
CA GLY A 167 20.05 -17.05 8.39
C GLY A 167 20.19 -16.84 9.90
N PRO A 168 21.42 -16.87 10.45
CA PRO A 168 21.67 -16.58 11.87
C PRO A 168 21.37 -15.10 12.12
N VAL A 169 20.20 -14.82 12.68
CA VAL A 169 19.73 -13.46 12.89
C VAL A 169 20.39 -12.89 14.16
N GLU A 170 21.42 -12.06 13.99
CA GLU A 170 21.70 -11.01 14.99
C GLU A 170 20.59 -9.96 14.86
N ILE A 171 19.61 -10.04 15.77
CA ILE A 171 18.51 -9.09 15.86
C ILE A 171 19.09 -7.80 16.41
N ARG A 172 19.48 -6.86 15.54
CA ARG A 172 19.54 -5.46 15.94
C ARG A 172 18.11 -4.91 15.82
N PRO A 173 17.41 -4.64 16.92
CA PRO A 173 16.04 -4.15 16.84
C PRO A 173 16.01 -2.85 16.02
N PRO A 174 15.02 -2.66 15.14
CA PRO A 174 14.83 -1.38 14.49
C PRO A 174 14.62 -0.32 15.57
N ALA A 175 15.49 0.68 15.59
CA ALA A 175 15.18 1.92 16.29
C ALA A 175 14.02 2.55 15.52
N VAL A 176 12.84 2.54 16.13
CA VAL A 176 11.62 3.32 15.82
C VAL A 176 10.40 2.40 15.90
N ASP A 177 9.65 2.57 16.99
CA ASP A 177 8.26 2.16 17.11
C ASP A 177 7.49 2.68 15.91
N VAL A 178 7.04 1.77 15.05
CA VAL A 178 6.03 2.07 14.04
C VAL A 178 4.69 2.19 14.77
N THR A 179 4.52 3.30 15.49
CA THR A 179 3.20 3.75 15.93
C THR A 179 2.52 4.33 14.71
N ILE A 180 1.73 3.50 14.01
CA ILE A 180 0.82 3.97 12.97
C ILE A 180 -0.23 4.86 13.68
N ARG A 181 -0.15 6.18 13.49
CA ARG A 181 -1.21 7.14 13.81
C ARG A 181 -1.87 7.63 12.53
#